data_AF-A0A3C0NPG3-F1
#
_entry.id   AF-A0A3C0NPG3-F1
#
_cell.length_a   1.000
_cell.length_b   1.000
_cell.length_c   1.000
_cell.angle_alpha   90.00
_cell.angle_beta   90.00
_cell.angle_gamma   90.00
#
_symmetry.space_group_name_H-M   'P 1'
#
loop_
_entity.id
_entity.type
_entity.pdbx_description
1 polymer ?
#
loop_
_entity_poly.entity_id
_entity_poly.type
_entity_poly.pdbx_seq_one_letter_code
_entity_poly.pdbx_strand_id
1 'polypeptide(L)'
;MAENRIPKREEIAEEYTWDLRDMFPDDAAWTAEYEALKDMPARIAAYRGRLGESAEELLGFFRLQDELELRLTPLHTYASCASDQDTSNGFYQDMRGKAMNTYVAIASAAAFATPEIMAIDEDRLNLFYVVQPELETYRRSIYQIRRRA
;
A
#
# COMPACT_ATOMS: atom_id res chain seq x y z
N MET A 1 -42.10 20.79 21.68
CA MET A 1 -40.63 20.82 21.75
C MET A 1 -40.16 19.64 20.93
N ALA A 2 -39.61 19.86 19.74
CA ALA A 2 -39.04 18.75 18.97
C ALA A 2 -37.85 18.20 19.77
N GLU A 3 -37.87 16.91 20.11
CA GLU A 3 -36.74 16.24 20.72
C GLU A 3 -35.54 16.37 19.79
N ASN A 4 -34.51 17.08 20.25
CA ASN A 4 -33.30 17.32 19.49
C ASN A 4 -32.42 16.05 19.60
N ARG A 5 -32.88 14.96 18.95
CA ARG A 5 -32.18 13.67 18.90
C ARG A 5 -31.06 13.75 17.87
N ILE A 6 -29.83 13.45 18.28
CA ILE A 6 -28.72 13.26 17.34
C ILE A 6 -28.99 11.96 16.57
N PRO A 7 -29.16 11.98 15.24
CA PRO A 7 -29.42 10.78 14.47
C PRO A 7 -28.22 9.83 14.51
N LYS A 8 -28.49 8.53 14.47
CA LYS A 8 -27.43 7.52 14.29
C LYS A 8 -26.85 7.62 12.89
N ARG A 9 -25.62 7.13 12.69
CA ARG A 9 -24.98 7.16 11.37
C ARG A 9 -25.83 6.50 10.27
N GLU A 10 -26.48 5.39 10.60
CA GLU A 10 -27.37 4.63 9.71
C GLU A 10 -28.66 5.39 9.33
N GLU A 11 -29.00 6.47 10.05
CA GLU A 11 -30.21 7.27 9.82
C GLU A 11 -29.93 8.50 8.93
N ILE A 12 -28.67 8.73 8.53
CA ILE A 12 -28.26 9.82 7.64
C ILE A 12 -28.43 9.38 6.19
N ALA A 13 -29.06 10.22 5.37
CA ALA A 13 -29.21 9.95 3.94
C ALA A 13 -27.85 9.80 3.24
N GLU A 14 -27.73 8.84 2.32
CA GLU A 14 -26.47 8.52 1.61
C GLU A 14 -25.86 9.75 0.90
N GLU A 15 -26.67 10.71 0.45
CA GLU A 15 -26.21 11.96 -0.19
C GLU A 15 -25.34 12.83 0.72
N TYR A 16 -25.43 12.64 2.04
CA TYR A 16 -24.60 13.31 3.04
C TYR A 16 -23.48 12.38 3.57
N THR A 17 -23.17 11.31 2.85
CA THR A 17 -22.12 10.34 3.18
C THR A 17 -21.04 10.30 2.10
N TRP A 18 -19.84 9.87 2.47
CA TRP A 18 -18.79 9.60 1.49
C TRP A 18 -19.17 8.35 0.70
N ASP A 19 -19.08 8.44 -0.63
CA ASP A 19 -19.26 7.27 -1.47
C ASP A 19 -17.98 6.44 -1.50
N LEU A 20 -17.98 5.33 -0.77
CA LEU A 20 -16.84 4.40 -0.71
C LEU A 20 -16.87 3.37 -1.84
N ARG A 21 -17.94 3.33 -2.64
CA ARG A 21 -18.16 2.33 -3.69
C ARG A 21 -17.18 2.43 -4.84
N ASP A 22 -16.61 3.62 -5.05
CA ASP A 22 -15.53 3.86 -6.00
C ASP A 22 -14.23 3.11 -5.63
N MET A 23 -14.07 2.74 -4.36
CA MET A 23 -12.90 2.01 -3.85
C MET A 23 -13.21 0.52 -3.76
N PHE A 24 -14.30 0.16 -3.08
CA PHE A 24 -14.85 -1.19 -3.04
C PHE A 24 -16.36 -1.13 -3.06
N PRO A 25 -17.03 -1.93 -3.91
CA PRO A 25 -18.49 -1.91 -4.01
C PRO A 25 -19.19 -2.34 -2.71
N ASP A 26 -18.55 -3.20 -1.92
CA ASP A 26 -19.02 -3.68 -0.63
C ASP A 26 -17.86 -4.22 0.24
N ASP A 27 -18.19 -4.57 1.49
CA ASP A 27 -17.25 -5.15 2.45
C ASP A 27 -16.72 -6.54 2.02
N ALA A 28 -17.44 -7.24 1.15
CA ALA A 28 -17.02 -8.56 0.65
C ALA A 28 -15.89 -8.41 -0.39
N ALA A 29 -15.97 -7.41 -1.26
CA ALA A 29 -14.91 -7.03 -2.19
C ALA A 29 -13.66 -6.57 -1.43
N TRP A 30 -13.83 -5.76 -0.38
CA TRP A 30 -12.73 -5.40 0.52
C TRP A 30 -12.08 -6.64 1.16
N THR A 31 -12.90 -7.57 1.64
CA THR A 31 -12.40 -8.81 2.28
C THR A 31 -11.64 -9.69 1.28
N ALA A 32 -12.12 -9.81 0.04
CA ALA A 32 -11.43 -10.57 -1.00
C ALA A 32 -10.05 -9.96 -1.31
N GLU A 33 -9.96 -8.62 -1.39
CA GLU A 33 -8.70 -7.92 -1.62
C GLU A 33 -7.74 -8.04 -0.43
N TYR A 34 -8.26 -7.96 0.81
CA TYR A 34 -7.50 -8.21 2.03
C TYR A 34 -6.87 -9.60 2.03
N GLU A 35 -7.63 -10.65 1.65
CA GLU A 35 -7.10 -12.02 1.55
C GLU A 35 -6.05 -12.12 0.44
N ALA A 36 -6.26 -11.49 -0.71
CA ALA A 36 -5.30 -11.51 -1.81
C ALA A 36 -3.96 -10.81 -1.46
N LEU A 37 -3.99 -9.81 -0.58
CA LEU A 37 -2.79 -9.09 -0.15
C LEU A 37 -1.94 -9.87 0.87
N LYS A 38 -2.45 -10.96 1.46
CA LYS A 38 -1.68 -11.80 2.41
C LYS A 38 -0.47 -12.48 1.77
N ASP A 39 -0.49 -12.69 0.47
CA ASP A 39 0.63 -13.29 -0.27
C ASP A 39 1.72 -12.27 -0.66
N MET A 40 1.45 -10.96 -0.54
CA MET A 40 2.40 -9.91 -0.93
C MET A 40 3.72 -9.94 -0.16
N PRO A 41 3.74 -10.12 1.17
CA PRO A 41 5.00 -10.22 1.91
C PRO A 41 5.94 -11.29 1.35
N ALA A 42 5.40 -12.45 0.92
CA ALA A 42 6.20 -13.51 0.32
C ALA A 42 6.73 -13.12 -1.07
N ARG A 43 5.90 -12.49 -1.92
CA ARG A 43 6.32 -11.96 -3.23
C ARG A 43 7.45 -10.93 -3.09
N ILE A 44 7.35 -10.03 -2.10
CA ILE A 44 8.36 -9.02 -1.82
C ILE A 44 9.65 -9.67 -1.29
N ALA A 45 9.53 -10.59 -0.34
CA ALA A 45 10.68 -11.28 0.24
C ALA A 45 11.48 -12.07 -0.80
N ALA A 46 10.87 -12.49 -1.91
CA ALA A 46 11.56 -13.17 -2.99
C ALA A 46 12.63 -12.31 -3.70
N TYR A 47 12.56 -10.98 -3.60
CA TYR A 47 13.57 -10.06 -4.16
C TYR A 47 14.77 -9.82 -3.24
N ARG A 48 14.74 -10.34 -2.00
CA ARG A 48 15.80 -10.15 -1.02
C ARG A 48 17.13 -10.70 -1.52
N GLY A 49 18.16 -9.86 -1.48
CA GLY A 49 19.51 -10.15 -1.95
C GLY A 49 19.68 -10.01 -3.47
N ARG A 50 18.62 -9.73 -4.23
CA ARG A 50 18.64 -9.73 -5.70
C ARG A 50 18.53 -8.35 -6.35
N LEU A 51 18.21 -7.30 -5.58
CA LEU A 51 17.97 -5.96 -6.15
C LEU A 51 19.18 -5.38 -6.87
N GLY A 52 20.39 -5.79 -6.48
CA GLY A 52 21.62 -5.42 -7.13
C GLY A 52 22.04 -6.37 -8.26
N GLU A 53 21.38 -7.51 -8.49
CA GLU A 53 21.84 -8.52 -9.44
C GLU A 53 21.69 -8.05 -10.90
N SER A 54 20.54 -7.48 -11.27
CA SER A 54 20.28 -6.99 -12.62
C SER A 54 19.30 -5.81 -12.66
N ALA A 55 19.25 -5.12 -13.80
CA ALA A 55 18.30 -4.04 -14.03
C ALA A 55 16.85 -4.53 -14.03
N GLU A 56 16.62 -5.76 -14.52
CA GLU A 56 15.32 -6.40 -14.53
C GLU A 56 14.80 -6.71 -13.13
N GLU A 57 15.65 -7.22 -12.23
CA GLU A 57 15.27 -7.49 -10.83
C GLU A 57 14.92 -6.19 -10.10
N LEU A 58 15.73 -5.13 -10.28
CA LEU A 58 15.46 -3.83 -9.68
C LEU A 58 14.15 -3.22 -10.20
N LEU A 59 13.91 -3.28 -11.51
CA LEU A 59 12.67 -2.78 -12.09
C LEU A 59 11.46 -3.60 -11.63
N GLY A 60 11.60 -4.92 -11.59
CA GLY A 60 10.56 -5.84 -11.12
C GLY A 60 10.12 -5.53 -9.70
N PHE A 61 11.08 -5.21 -8.83
CA PHE A 61 10.80 -4.76 -7.47
C PHE A 61 10.01 -3.45 -7.44
N PHE A 62 10.45 -2.42 -8.18
CA PHE A 62 9.72 -1.13 -8.20
C PHE A 62 8.31 -1.26 -8.76
N ARG A 63 8.11 -2.05 -9.82
CA ARG A 63 6.77 -2.34 -10.34
C ARG A 63 5.89 -3.07 -9.33
N LEU A 64 6.47 -4.00 -8.56
CA LEU A 64 5.74 -4.66 -7.48
C LEU A 64 5.36 -3.67 -6.36
N GLN A 65 6.23 -2.71 -6.05
CA GLN A 65 5.89 -1.64 -5.10
C GLN A 65 4.74 -0.76 -5.60
N ASP A 66 4.73 -0.40 -6.88
CA ASP A 66 3.64 0.37 -7.47
C ASP A 66 2.31 -0.42 -7.47
N GLU A 67 2.35 -1.70 -7.87
CA GLU A 67 1.18 -2.60 -7.81
C GLU A 67 0.63 -2.62 -6.38
N LEU A 68 1.52 -2.74 -5.40
CA LEU A 68 1.16 -2.76 -4.00
C LEU A 68 0.53 -1.44 -3.55
N GLU A 69 1.13 -0.30 -3.89
CA GLU A 69 0.63 1.02 -3.47
C GLU A 69 -0.79 1.26 -4.00
N LEU A 70 -1.05 0.88 -5.25
CA LEU A 70 -2.37 0.98 -5.88
C LEU A 70 -3.45 0.12 -5.21
N ARG A 71 -3.05 -0.97 -4.54
CA ARG A 71 -3.97 -1.91 -3.88
C ARG A 71 -4.12 -1.63 -2.38
N LEU A 72 -3.02 -1.29 -1.71
CA LEU A 72 -2.98 -1.04 -0.28
C LEU A 72 -3.62 0.31 0.09
N THR A 73 -3.47 1.32 -0.79
CA THR A 73 -4.08 2.65 -0.60
C THR A 73 -5.60 2.57 -0.52
N PRO A 74 -6.32 1.93 -1.46
CA PRO A 74 -7.77 1.81 -1.35
C PRO A 74 -8.18 0.92 -0.17
N LEU A 75 -7.45 -0.18 0.10
CA LEU A 75 -7.73 -1.06 1.23
C LEU A 75 -7.73 -0.29 2.57
N HIS A 76 -6.69 0.50 2.81
CA HIS A 76 -6.55 1.27 4.04
C HIS A 76 -7.53 2.44 4.12
N THR A 77 -7.71 3.17 3.01
CA THR A 77 -8.60 4.33 2.97
C THR A 77 -10.06 3.92 3.18
N TYR A 78 -10.54 2.86 2.53
CA TYR A 78 -11.88 2.32 2.76
C TYR A 78 -12.13 2.01 4.24
N ALA A 79 -11.24 1.21 4.85
CA ALA A 79 -11.36 0.79 6.24
C ALA A 79 -11.28 1.98 7.22
N SER A 80 -10.44 2.98 6.94
CA SER A 80 -10.31 4.18 7.75
C SER A 80 -11.56 5.05 7.65
N CYS A 81 -12.01 5.35 6.43
CA CYS A 81 -13.22 6.12 6.18
C CYS A 81 -14.45 5.45 6.80
N ALA A 82 -14.61 4.13 6.65
CA ALA A 82 -15.72 3.40 7.25
C ALA A 82 -15.67 3.41 8.79
N SER A 83 -14.47 3.28 9.37
CA SER A 83 -14.29 3.37 10.83
C SER A 83 -14.53 4.76 11.40
N ASP A 84 -14.23 5.81 10.64
CA ASP A 84 -14.39 7.20 11.11
C ASP A 84 -15.86 7.67 11.05
N GLN A 85 -16.72 6.97 10.28
CA GLN A 85 -18.16 7.24 10.21
C GLN A 85 -18.91 6.91 11.51
N ASP A 86 -18.47 5.86 12.20
CA ASP A 86 -18.95 5.50 13.54
C ASP A 86 -17.83 4.79 14.30
N THR A 87 -17.14 5.54 15.15
CA THR A 87 -16.02 5.00 15.94
C THR A 87 -16.47 4.03 17.04
N SER A 88 -17.78 3.81 17.25
CA SER A 88 -18.28 2.78 18.16
C SER A 88 -18.55 1.43 17.45
N ASN A 89 -18.48 1.41 16.12
CA ASN A 89 -18.71 0.21 15.34
C ASN A 89 -17.46 -0.70 15.32
N GLY A 90 -17.51 -1.77 16.12
CA GLY A 90 -16.42 -2.73 16.25
C GLY A 90 -16.04 -3.47 14.96
N PHE A 91 -16.96 -3.61 14.00
CA PHE A 91 -16.69 -4.25 12.72
C PHE A 91 -15.71 -3.43 11.87
N TYR A 92 -15.94 -2.13 11.73
CA TYR A 92 -15.05 -1.26 10.96
C TYR A 92 -13.75 -0.94 11.70
N GLN A 93 -13.75 -0.96 13.04
CA GLN A 93 -12.52 -0.92 13.83
C GLN A 93 -11.61 -2.14 13.55
N ASP A 94 -12.18 -3.35 13.52
CA ASP A 94 -11.46 -4.58 13.18
C ASP A 94 -10.93 -4.52 11.74
N MET A 95 -11.74 -4.05 10.78
CA MET A 95 -11.33 -3.86 9.40
C MET A 95 -10.11 -2.92 9.27
N ARG A 96 -10.12 -1.80 9.99
CA ARG A 96 -8.99 -0.87 10.05
C ARG A 96 -7.75 -1.52 10.67
N GLY A 97 -7.93 -2.28 11.75
CA GLY A 97 -6.84 -3.05 12.38
C GLY A 97 -6.21 -4.05 11.41
N LYS A 98 -7.03 -4.78 10.65
CA LYS A 98 -6.59 -5.71 9.60
C LYS A 98 -5.81 -5.00 8.50
N ALA A 99 -6.30 -3.88 7.98
CA ALA A 99 -5.59 -3.08 6.97
C ALA A 99 -4.21 -2.63 7.48
N MET A 100 -4.15 -2.12 8.72
CA MET A 100 -2.91 -1.67 9.35
C MET A 100 -1.92 -2.84 9.54
N ASN A 101 -2.39 -3.99 9.99
CA ASN A 101 -1.54 -5.18 10.14
C ASN A 101 -0.96 -5.64 8.81
N THR A 102 -1.76 -5.65 7.74
CA THR A 102 -1.29 -5.95 6.38
C THR A 102 -0.22 -4.96 5.93
N TYR A 103 -0.45 -3.66 6.13
CA TYR A 103 0.55 -2.62 5.83
C TYR A 103 1.87 -2.87 6.57
N VAL A 104 1.82 -3.13 7.88
CA VAL A 104 3.03 -3.39 8.69
C VAL A 104 3.76 -4.65 8.23
N ALA A 105 3.04 -5.73 7.94
CA ALA A 105 3.64 -6.98 7.47
C ALA A 105 4.40 -6.78 6.15
N ILE A 106 3.79 -6.03 5.22
CA ILE A 106 4.40 -5.71 3.93
C ILE A 106 5.60 -4.78 4.08
N ALA A 107 5.48 -3.71 4.88
CA ALA A 107 6.58 -2.79 5.14
C ALA A 107 7.78 -3.51 5.79
N SER A 108 7.51 -4.45 6.70
CA SER A 108 8.53 -5.30 7.31
C SER A 108 9.21 -6.21 6.28
N ALA A 109 8.43 -6.84 5.40
CA ALA A 109 8.97 -7.67 4.32
C ALA A 109 9.85 -6.87 3.35
N ALA A 110 9.52 -5.60 3.08
CA ALA A 110 10.26 -4.71 2.18
C ALA A 110 11.48 -4.03 2.81
N ALA A 111 11.72 -4.17 4.13
CA ALA A 111 12.74 -3.43 4.85
C ALA A 111 14.18 -3.67 4.36
N PHE A 112 14.44 -4.78 3.68
CA PHE A 112 15.74 -5.08 3.07
C PHE A 112 16.07 -4.18 1.86
N ALA A 113 15.05 -3.64 1.19
CA ALA A 113 15.25 -2.97 -0.09
C ALA A 113 16.10 -1.71 0.06
N THR A 114 15.88 -0.94 1.13
CA THR A 114 16.66 0.28 1.42
C THR A 114 18.17 0.02 1.49
N PRO A 115 18.68 -0.85 2.40
CA PRO A 115 20.11 -1.10 2.47
C PRO A 115 20.67 -1.77 1.19
N GLU A 116 19.90 -2.63 0.52
CA GLU A 116 20.35 -3.25 -0.72
C GLU A 116 20.49 -2.25 -1.87
N ILE A 117 19.53 -1.35 -2.07
CA ILE A 117 19.59 -0.29 -3.09
C ILE A 117 20.74 0.68 -2.78
N MET A 118 20.98 0.98 -1.50
CA MET A 118 22.11 1.82 -1.08
C MET A 118 23.46 1.18 -1.37
N ALA A 119 23.56 -0.14 -1.32
CA ALA A 119 24.78 -0.90 -1.58
C ALA A 119 25.10 -1.06 -3.08
N ILE A 120 24.21 -0.65 -3.99
CA ILE A 120 24.47 -0.71 -5.44
C ILE A 120 25.49 0.38 -5.80
N ASP A 121 26.59 -0.04 -6.40
CA ASP A 121 27.63 0.87 -6.92
C ASP A 121 27.08 1.82 -7.99
N GLU A 122 27.60 3.06 -8.00
CA GLU A 122 27.19 4.13 -8.93
C GLU A 122 27.25 3.68 -10.39
N ASP A 123 28.36 3.05 -10.80
CA ASP A 123 28.59 2.59 -12.17
C ASP A 123 27.60 1.49 -12.57
N ARG A 124 27.28 0.58 -11.64
CA ARG A 124 26.31 -0.50 -11.87
C ARG A 124 24.90 0.06 -12.02
N LEU A 125 24.53 1.02 -11.16
CA LEU A 125 23.23 1.68 -11.25
C LEU A 125 23.09 2.49 -12.55
N ASN A 126 24.16 3.18 -12.98
CA ASN A 126 24.20 3.87 -14.27
C ASN A 126 24.02 2.89 -15.44
N LEU A 127 24.66 1.71 -15.38
CA LEU A 127 24.43 0.66 -16.37
C LEU A 127 22.97 0.19 -16.37
N PHE A 128 22.33 0.07 -15.21
CA PHE A 128 20.93 -0.35 -15.13
C PHE A 128 19.99 0.63 -15.85
N TYR A 129 20.21 1.93 -15.72
CA TYR A 129 19.43 2.93 -16.48
C TYR A 129 19.63 2.83 -17.99
N VAL A 130 20.83 2.45 -18.44
CA VAL A 130 21.13 2.26 -19.87
C VAL A 130 20.49 0.98 -20.42
N VAL A 131 20.62 -0.13 -19.69
CA VAL A 131 20.08 -1.44 -20.09
C VAL A 131 18.56 -1.44 -20.03
N GLN A 132 17.98 -0.80 -19.01
CA GLN A 132 16.54 -0.71 -18.83
C GLN A 132 16.10 0.75 -18.66
N PRO A 133 15.83 1.47 -19.76
CA PRO A 133 15.43 2.88 -19.74
C PRO A 133 14.19 3.17 -18.90
N GLU A 134 13.30 2.20 -18.69
CA GLU A 134 12.11 2.35 -17.84
C GLU A 134 12.46 2.63 -16.37
N LEU A 135 13.64 2.23 -15.90
CA LEU A 135 14.12 2.57 -14.56
C LEU A 135 14.28 4.09 -14.34
N GLU A 136 14.37 4.89 -15.41
CA GLU A 136 14.42 6.35 -15.31
C GLU A 136 13.17 6.92 -14.60
N THR A 137 12.01 6.28 -14.74
CA THR A 137 10.78 6.64 -14.01
C THR A 137 11.01 6.63 -12.50
N TYR A 138 11.85 5.71 -12.02
CA TYR A 138 12.15 5.50 -10.61
C TYR A 138 13.43 6.20 -10.15
N ARG A 139 14.16 6.88 -11.04
CA ARG A 139 15.45 7.51 -10.72
C ARG A 139 15.37 8.48 -9.55
N ARG A 140 14.29 9.28 -9.48
CA ARG A 140 14.05 10.18 -8.35
C ARG A 140 13.87 9.41 -7.05
N SER A 141 13.10 8.32 -7.06
CA SER A 141 12.87 7.47 -5.88
C SER A 141 14.16 6.83 -5.40
N ILE A 142 14.94 6.25 -6.32
CA ILE A 142 16.26 5.66 -6.03
C ILE A 142 17.21 6.71 -5.46
N TYR A 143 17.26 7.91 -6.05
CA TYR A 143 18.07 9.02 -5.54
C TYR A 143 17.68 9.41 -4.12
N GLN A 144 16.38 9.50 -3.81
CA GLN A 144 15.91 9.82 -2.46
C GLN A 144 16.27 8.74 -1.45
N ILE A 145 16.25 7.46 -1.84
CA ILE A 145 16.69 6.35 -0.99
C ILE A 145 18.18 6.49 -0.66
N ARG A 146 19.03 6.71 -1.66
CA ARG A 146 20.49 6.83 -1.50
C ARG A 146 20.93 8.09 -0.74
N ARG A 147 20.14 9.18 -0.79
CA ARG A 147 20.44 10.44 -0.07
C ARG A 147 20.17 10.38 1.45
N ARG A 148 19.46 9.37 1.95
CA ARG A 148 19.17 9.25 3.39
C ARG A 148 20.36 8.75 4.24
N ALA A 149 21.50 8.46 3.61
CA ALA A 149 22.79 8.24 4.27
C ALA A 149 23.40 9.56 4.75
#